data_AF-I2GDY2-F1
#
_entry.id   AF-I2GDY2-F1
#
_cell.length_a   1.000
_cell.length_b   1.000
_cell.length_c   1.000
_cell.angle_alpha   90.00
_cell.angle_beta   90.00
_cell.angle_gamma   90.00
#
_symmetry.space_group_name_H-M   'P 1'
#
loop_
_entity.id
_entity.type
_entity.pdbx_description
1 polymer ?
#
loop_
_entity_poly.entity_id
_entity_poly.type
_entity_poly.pdbx_seq_one_letter_code
_entity_poly.pdbx_strand_id
1 'polypeptide(L)'
;MARLIFGGIIAILLLGLYAYATIVAIITVECLVQPGPDSACQYGPNLTEGFTTILNLVGGLVSALVVAVLAVTKPDDPPSALALTAKIRPVDLTKTTQNVVTGVSVAYVIVWLICGLAALIVGYMQHADVVPALTASGKSWLGLAVAAAYSYLGVNPAR
;
A
#
# COMPACT_ATOMS: atom_id res chain seq x y z
N MET A 1 -1.49 -18.27 17.80
CA MET A 1 -1.95 -16.89 18.04
C MET A 1 -0.82 -15.86 17.91
N ALA A 2 0.30 -15.98 18.61
CA ALA A 2 1.41 -15.00 18.55
C ALA A 2 1.88 -14.65 17.12
N ARG A 3 2.05 -15.64 16.23
CA ARG A 3 2.47 -15.41 14.83
C ARG A 3 1.46 -14.61 13.99
N LEU A 4 0.16 -14.79 14.26
CA LEU A 4 -0.93 -14.06 13.58
C LEU A 4 -0.98 -12.60 14.01
N ILE A 5 -0.86 -12.38 15.32
CA ILE A 5 -0.83 -11.05 15.92
C ILE A 5 0.41 -10.30 15.45
N PHE A 6 1.56 -10.99 15.39
CA PHE A 6 2.82 -10.41 14.92
C PHE A 6 2.75 -9.97 13.46
N GLY A 7 2.25 -10.83 12.56
CA GLY A 7 2.09 -10.50 11.14
C GLY A 7 1.09 -9.36 10.90
N GLY A 8 -0.04 -9.36 11.60
CA GLY A 8 -1.05 -8.30 11.49
C GLY A 8 -0.55 -6.94 11.99
N ILE A 9 0.15 -6.91 13.13
CA ILE A 9 0.74 -5.67 13.68
C ILE A 9 1.79 -5.13 12.71
N ILE A 10 2.67 -5.98 12.18
CA ILE A 10 3.68 -5.56 11.20
C ILE A 10 3.02 -4.97 9.96
N ALA A 11 1.97 -5.60 9.43
CA ALA A 11 1.25 -5.08 8.29
C ALA A 11 0.71 -3.66 8.55
N ILE A 12 0.06 -3.44 9.68
CA ILE A 12 -0.48 -2.12 10.06
C ILE A 12 0.63 -1.08 10.21
N LEU A 13 1.75 -1.44 10.86
CA LEU A 13 2.90 -0.54 11.01
C LEU A 13 3.51 -0.16 9.66
N LEU A 14 3.68 -1.13 8.76
CA LEU A 14 4.21 -0.89 7.42
C LEU A 14 3.27 0.00 6.59
N LEU A 15 1.95 -0.22 6.68
CA LEU A 15 0.97 0.62 5.99
C LEU A 15 0.98 2.06 6.53
N GLY A 16 1.05 2.23 7.86
CA GLY A 16 1.17 3.55 8.48
C GLY A 16 2.43 4.28 8.04
N LEU A 17 3.56 3.57 7.98
CA LEU A 17 4.83 4.12 7.51
C LEU A 17 4.78 4.50 6.02
N TYR A 18 4.16 3.66 5.18
CA TYR A 18 3.94 3.95 3.76
C TYR A 18 3.05 5.18 3.55
N ALA A 19 1.92 5.26 4.27
CA ALA A 19 1.00 6.39 4.21
C ALA A 19 1.70 7.69 4.65
N TYR A 20 2.43 7.65 5.77
CA TYR A 20 3.20 8.80 6.26
C TYR A 20 4.23 9.27 5.23
N ALA A 21 5.03 8.36 4.66
CA ALA A 21 6.03 8.71 3.66
C ALA A 21 5.39 9.31 2.39
N THR A 22 4.23 8.79 1.98
CA THR A 22 3.48 9.30 0.82
C THR A 22 2.98 10.73 1.08
N ILE A 23 2.42 11.00 2.25
CA ILE A 23 1.93 12.33 2.63
C ILE A 23 3.09 13.34 2.66
N VAL A 24 4.22 12.99 3.28
CA VAL A 24 5.40 13.87 3.32
C VAL A 24 5.91 14.19 1.92
N ALA A 25 5.95 13.20 1.03
CA ALA A 25 6.36 13.39 -0.36
C ALA A 25 5.40 14.31 -1.12
N ILE A 26 4.09 14.18 -0.92
CA ILE A 26 3.07 15.05 -1.53
C ILE A 26 3.22 16.49 -1.04
N ILE A 27 3.34 16.71 0.27
CA ILE A 27 3.55 18.05 0.84
C ILE A 27 4.85 18.67 0.29
N THR A 28 5.90 17.87 0.12
CA THR A 28 7.16 18.33 -0.48
C THR A 28 6.97 18.78 -1.93
N VAL A 29 6.19 18.03 -2.71
CA VAL A 29 5.84 18.40 -4.09
C VAL A 29 5.06 19.73 -4.14
N GLU A 30 4.05 19.90 -3.29
CA GLU A 30 3.29 21.15 -3.21
C GLU A 30 4.17 22.34 -2.79
N CYS A 31 5.06 22.14 -1.83
CA CYS A 31 6.01 23.16 -1.38
C CYS A 31 6.97 23.61 -2.50
N LEU A 32 7.45 22.66 -3.32
CA LEU A 32 8.39 22.95 -4.41
C LEU A 32 7.70 23.65 -5.60
N VAL A 33 6.41 23.39 -5.84
CA VAL A 33 5.67 23.98 -6.96
C VAL A 33 5.09 25.36 -6.63
N GLN A 34 4.72 25.62 -5.38
CA GLN A 34 4.28 26.94 -4.91
C GLN A 34 5.19 27.43 -3.78
N PRO A 35 6.39 27.96 -4.10
CA PRO A 35 7.24 28.59 -3.11
C PRO A 35 6.56 29.87 -2.60
N GLY A 36 6.01 29.81 -1.39
CA GLY A 36 5.59 30.99 -0.65
C GLY A 36 6.81 31.81 -0.22
N PRO A 37 6.63 33.11 0.08
CA PRO A 37 7.72 34.01 0.47
C PRO A 37 8.47 33.55 1.74
N ASP A 38 7.84 32.72 2.59
CA ASP A 38 8.41 32.18 3.83
C ASP A 38 8.51 30.63 3.86
N SER A 39 8.23 29.94 2.75
CA SER A 39 8.26 28.47 2.74
C SER A 39 9.68 27.96 2.49
N ALA A 40 10.50 27.94 3.54
CA ALA A 40 11.69 27.10 3.55
C ALA A 40 11.23 25.64 3.51
N CYS A 41 11.15 25.05 2.31
CA CYS A 41 10.85 23.64 2.18
C CYS A 41 11.87 22.86 2.99
N GLN A 42 11.38 22.16 4.02
CA GLN A 42 12.22 21.40 4.94
C GLN A 42 12.97 20.26 4.23
N TYR A 43 12.49 19.89 3.04
CA TYR A 43 13.04 18.88 2.15
C TYR A 43 13.29 19.48 0.76
N GLY A 44 14.42 19.14 0.15
CA GLY A 44 14.72 19.50 -1.23
C GLY A 44 14.00 18.58 -2.24
N PRO A 45 14.17 18.83 -3.56
CA PRO A 45 13.61 17.99 -4.63
C PRO A 45 14.09 16.54 -4.55
N ASN A 46 15.30 16.35 -4.02
CA ASN A 46 15.79 15.06 -3.60
C ASN A 46 15.40 14.86 -2.13
N LEU A 47 14.30 14.14 -1.88
CA LEU A 47 14.00 13.59 -0.57
C LEU A 47 15.26 12.89 -0.03
N THR A 48 15.49 12.96 1.29
CA THR A 48 16.61 12.26 1.93
C THR A 48 16.61 10.79 1.51
N GLU A 49 17.78 10.20 1.29
CA GLU A 49 17.95 8.82 0.82
C GLU A 49 17.12 7.80 1.64
N GLY A 50 16.97 8.05 2.94
CA GLY A 50 16.09 7.27 3.82
C GLY A 50 14.61 7.29 3.42
N PHE A 51 14.05 8.44 3.01
CA PHE A 51 12.66 8.55 2.56
C PHE A 51 12.43 7.82 1.24
N THR A 52 13.35 7.96 0.29
CA THR A 52 13.31 7.23 -0.98
C THR A 52 13.37 5.72 -0.75
N THR A 53 14.23 5.28 0.16
CA THR A 53 14.34 3.86 0.54
C THR A 53 13.04 3.37 1.19
N ILE A 54 12.44 4.15 2.11
CA ILE A 54 11.18 3.78 2.76
C ILE A 54 10.04 3.71 1.73
N LEU A 55 9.88 4.69 0.85
CA LEU A 55 8.83 4.70 -0.17
C LEU A 55 8.90 3.48 -1.09
N ASN A 56 10.10 3.13 -1.53
CA ASN A 56 10.29 2.01 -2.45
C ASN A 56 10.20 0.66 -1.75
N LEU A 57 10.90 0.50 -0.62
CA LEU A 57 10.98 -0.77 0.09
C LEU A 57 9.70 -1.09 0.84
N VAL A 58 9.16 -0.12 1.61
CA VAL A 58 7.92 -0.31 2.36
C VAL A 58 6.72 -0.34 1.41
N GLY A 59 6.69 0.52 0.39
CA GLY A 59 5.67 0.48 -0.65
C GLY A 59 5.65 -0.86 -1.40
N GLY A 60 6.83 -1.42 -1.70
CA GLY A 60 6.97 -2.75 -2.27
C GLY A 60 6.47 -3.87 -1.34
N LEU A 61 6.86 -3.85 -0.06
CA LEU A 61 6.42 -4.84 0.93
C LEU A 61 4.90 -4.83 1.16
N VAL A 62 4.31 -3.63 1.28
CA VAL A 62 2.86 -3.44 1.43
C VAL A 62 2.14 -3.98 0.19
N SER A 63 2.63 -3.65 -1.00
CA SER A 63 2.03 -4.13 -2.26
C SER A 63 2.17 -5.64 -2.43
N ALA A 64 3.30 -6.22 -2.04
CA ALA A 64 3.50 -7.68 -2.04
C ALA A 64 2.50 -8.39 -1.12
N LEU A 65 2.22 -7.81 0.06
CA LEU A 65 1.18 -8.34 0.95
C LEU A 65 -0.21 -8.29 0.28
N VAL A 66 -0.56 -7.17 -0.35
CA VAL A 66 -1.86 -7.03 -1.06
C VAL A 66 -1.99 -8.04 -2.19
N VAL A 67 -0.96 -8.20 -3.03
CA VAL A 67 -0.95 -9.18 -4.12
C VAL A 67 -1.05 -10.60 -3.57
N ALA A 68 -0.29 -10.94 -2.52
CA ALA A 68 -0.35 -12.27 -1.90
C ALA A 68 -1.73 -12.59 -1.33
N VAL A 69 -2.42 -11.60 -0.76
CA VAL A 69 -3.79 -11.75 -0.24
C VAL A 69 -4.80 -11.90 -1.36
N LEU A 70 -4.69 -11.10 -2.42
CA LEU A 70 -5.63 -11.17 -3.54
C LEU A 70 -5.46 -12.44 -4.37
N ALA A 71 -4.23 -12.93 -4.56
CA ALA A 71 -3.94 -14.14 -5.33
C ALA A 71 -4.49 -15.44 -4.71
N VAL A 72 -4.78 -15.44 -3.40
CA VAL A 72 -5.31 -16.60 -2.67
C VAL A 72 -6.76 -16.44 -2.22
N THR A 73 -7.30 -15.23 -2.34
CA THR A 73 -8.73 -14.98 -2.13
C THR A 73 -9.47 -15.48 -3.35
N LYS A 74 -10.62 -16.14 -3.15
CA LYS A 74 -11.45 -16.56 -4.29
C LYS A 74 -12.07 -15.33 -4.96
N PRO A 75 -12.26 -15.35 -6.29
CA PRO A 75 -13.08 -14.34 -6.96
C PRO A 75 -14.46 -14.27 -6.27
N ASP A 76 -14.98 -13.06 -6.08
CA ASP A 76 -16.23 -12.72 -5.37
C ASP A 76 -16.25 -12.84 -3.83
N ASP A 77 -15.18 -13.36 -3.20
CA ASP A 77 -15.03 -13.32 -1.74
C ASP A 77 -14.29 -12.04 -1.28
N PRO A 78 -14.63 -11.46 -0.11
CA PRO A 78 -13.92 -10.32 0.43
C PRO A 78 -12.47 -10.68 0.81
N PRO A 79 -11.50 -9.78 0.59
CA PRO A 79 -10.09 -10.03 0.88
C PRO A 79 -9.92 -10.21 2.38
N SER A 80 -9.70 -11.46 2.81
CA SER A 80 -9.42 -11.80 4.20
C SER A 80 -7.94 -12.12 4.31
N ALA A 81 -7.12 -11.08 4.55
CA ALA A 81 -5.67 -11.18 4.59
C ALA A 81 -5.13 -12.19 5.62
N LEU A 82 -5.93 -12.48 6.65
CA LEU A 82 -5.64 -13.49 7.68
C LEU A 82 -6.21 -14.88 7.38
N ALA A 83 -7.03 -15.06 6.33
CA ALA A 83 -7.59 -16.37 5.98
C ALA A 83 -6.55 -17.32 5.39
N LEU A 84 -5.47 -16.78 4.80
CA LEU A 84 -4.25 -17.50 4.47
C LEU A 84 -3.75 -18.37 5.63
N THR A 85 -3.83 -17.85 6.86
CA THR A 85 -3.38 -18.55 8.06
C THR A 85 -4.51 -19.36 8.73
N ALA A 86 -5.78 -18.99 8.51
CA ALA A 86 -6.95 -19.74 8.98
C ALA A 86 -7.17 -21.04 8.17
N LYS A 87 -6.72 -21.10 6.91
CA LYS A 87 -6.74 -22.36 6.13
C LYS A 87 -5.61 -23.33 6.55
N ILE A 88 -4.56 -22.82 7.21
CA ILE A 88 -3.42 -23.61 7.70
C ILE A 88 -3.70 -24.25 9.07
N ARG A 89 -4.68 -23.76 9.84
CA ARG A 89 -5.25 -24.49 11.00
C ARG A 89 -6.73 -24.17 11.14
N PRO A 90 -7.62 -25.16 11.29
CA PRO A 90 -9.01 -24.93 11.71
C PRO A 90 -8.98 -24.39 13.14
N VAL A 91 -8.82 -23.07 13.25
CA VAL A 91 -9.10 -22.34 14.47
C VAL A 91 -10.56 -21.95 14.32
N ASP A 92 -11.41 -22.43 15.22
CA ASP A 92 -12.81 -22.00 15.32
C ASP A 92 -12.85 -20.50 15.65
N LEU A 93 -12.69 -19.66 14.63
CA LEU A 93 -12.86 -18.22 14.78
C LEU A 93 -14.34 -17.97 15.03
N THR A 94 -14.64 -17.44 16.21
CA THR A 94 -15.95 -16.88 16.55
C THR A 94 -16.37 -15.88 15.45
N LYS A 95 -17.64 -15.89 15.03
CA LYS A 95 -18.18 -15.04 13.94
C LYS A 95 -17.78 -13.55 14.08
N THR A 96 -17.67 -13.06 15.32
CA THR A 96 -17.24 -11.70 15.63
C THR A 96 -15.80 -11.41 15.19
N THR A 97 -14.87 -12.34 15.42
CA THR A 97 -13.45 -12.19 15.05
C THR A 97 -13.27 -12.19 13.54
N GLN A 98 -14.05 -12.99 12.81
CA GLN A 98 -14.03 -13.03 11.35
C GLN A 98 -14.46 -11.70 10.73
N ASN A 99 -15.50 -11.07 11.28
CA ASN A 99 -15.97 -9.76 10.80
C ASN A 99 -14.92 -8.66 11.02
N VAL A 100 -14.29 -8.63 12.20
CA VAL A 100 -13.24 -7.64 12.51
C VAL A 100 -12.04 -7.80 11.58
N VAL A 101 -11.59 -9.04 11.37
CA VAL A 101 -10.44 -9.34 10.50
C VAL A 101 -10.72 -8.96 9.05
N THR A 102 -11.93 -9.23 8.56
CA THR A 102 -12.35 -8.85 7.20
C THR A 102 -12.40 -7.33 7.08
N GLY A 103 -12.98 -6.63 8.07
CA GLY A 103 -13.02 -5.17 8.09
C GLY A 103 -11.63 -4.52 8.05
N VAL A 104 -10.68 -5.02 8.85
CA VAL A 104 -9.30 -4.52 8.86
C VAL A 104 -8.59 -4.79 7.53
N SER A 105 -8.82 -5.95 6.92
CA SER A 105 -8.21 -6.31 5.64
C SER A 105 -8.73 -5.42 4.50
N VAL A 106 -10.04 -5.15 4.48
CA VAL A 106 -10.66 -4.23 3.51
C VAL A 106 -10.14 -2.81 3.71
N ALA A 107 -10.09 -2.33 4.96
CA ALA A 107 -9.54 -1.01 5.28
C ALA A 107 -8.07 -0.89 4.83
N TYR A 108 -7.28 -1.95 5.03
CA TYR A 108 -5.88 -2.00 4.58
C TYR A 108 -5.74 -1.80 3.07
N VAL A 109 -6.52 -2.53 2.27
CA VAL A 109 -6.50 -2.42 0.81
C VAL A 109 -6.96 -1.03 0.37
N ILE A 110 -8.00 -0.48 1.00
CA ILE A 110 -8.50 0.87 0.69
C ILE A 110 -7.43 1.92 0.93
N VAL A 111 -6.76 1.91 2.08
CA VAL A 111 -5.69 2.88 2.39
C VAL A 111 -4.53 2.73 1.40
N TRP A 112 -4.12 1.50 1.11
CA TRP A 112 -3.09 1.24 0.09
C TRP A 112 -3.48 1.77 -1.29
N LEU A 113 -4.73 1.59 -1.70
CA LEU A 113 -5.24 2.12 -2.97
C LEU A 113 -5.23 3.65 -2.99
N ILE A 114 -5.72 4.29 -1.93
CA ILE A 114 -5.76 5.77 -1.83
C ILE A 114 -4.35 6.35 -1.87
N CYS A 115 -3.42 5.81 -1.06
CA CYS A 115 -2.04 6.29 -1.02
C CYS A 115 -1.33 6.12 -2.37
N GLY A 116 -1.44 4.94 -2.98
CA GLY A 116 -0.80 4.68 -4.27
C GLY A 116 -1.39 5.50 -5.40
N LEU A 117 -2.72 5.68 -5.42
CA LEU A 117 -3.39 6.55 -6.39
C LEU A 117 -2.99 8.02 -6.20
N ALA A 118 -2.92 8.51 -4.97
CA ALA A 118 -2.46 9.87 -4.68
C ALA A 118 -1.00 10.07 -5.13
N ALA A 119 -0.12 9.10 -4.87
CA ALA A 119 1.26 9.12 -5.35
C ALA A 119 1.35 9.16 -6.88
N LEU A 120 0.49 8.41 -7.58
CA LEU A 120 0.43 8.42 -9.04
C LEU A 120 -0.09 9.77 -9.59
N ILE A 121 -1.19 10.28 -9.03
CA ILE A 121 -1.80 11.54 -9.52
C ILE A 121 -0.87 12.71 -9.25
N VAL A 122 -0.44 12.90 -8.00
CA VAL A 122 0.40 14.05 -7.63
C VAL A 122 1.80 13.90 -8.21
N GLY A 123 2.43 12.74 -8.01
CA GLY A 123 3.83 12.51 -8.39
C GLY A 123 4.04 12.34 -9.89
N TYR A 124 3.13 11.68 -10.62
CA TYR A 124 3.33 11.42 -12.04
C TYR A 124 2.43 12.24 -12.96
N MET A 125 1.14 12.42 -12.65
CA MET A 125 0.23 13.11 -13.57
C MET A 125 0.27 14.63 -13.44
N GLN A 126 0.38 15.16 -12.22
CA GLN A 126 0.37 16.60 -11.98
C GLN A 126 1.78 17.17 -12.02
N HIS A 127 2.71 16.61 -11.24
CA HIS A 127 4.02 17.21 -10.98
C HIS A 127 5.15 16.20 -11.20
N ALA A 128 5.22 15.70 -12.45
CA ALA A 128 6.24 14.76 -12.88
C ALA A 128 7.65 15.28 -12.58
N ASP A 129 8.50 14.41 -12.02
CA ASP A 129 9.93 14.65 -11.77
C ASP A 129 10.26 15.77 -10.75
N VAL A 130 9.28 16.38 -10.09
CA VAL A 130 9.53 17.30 -8.95
C VAL A 130 10.10 16.53 -7.76
N VAL A 131 9.56 15.34 -7.50
CA VAL A 131 10.11 14.35 -6.57
C VAL A 131 10.20 13.02 -7.30
N PRO A 132 11.38 12.66 -7.84
CA PRO A 132 11.56 11.44 -8.64
C PRO A 132 11.15 10.16 -7.91
N ALA A 133 11.41 10.10 -6.60
CA ALA A 133 11.03 8.96 -5.76
C ALA A 133 9.51 8.72 -5.72
N LEU A 134 8.72 9.79 -5.61
CA LEU A 134 7.26 9.71 -5.60
C LEU A 134 6.72 9.27 -6.96
N THR A 135 7.30 9.83 -8.04
CA THR A 135 6.97 9.47 -9.42
C THR A 135 7.23 7.98 -9.68
N ALA A 136 8.41 7.48 -9.28
CA ALA A 136 8.79 6.08 -9.43
C ALA A 136 7.87 5.16 -8.61
N SER A 137 7.58 5.55 -7.36
CA SER A 137 6.68 4.80 -6.48
C SER A 137 5.26 4.71 -7.07
N GLY A 138 4.69 5.82 -7.56
CA GLY A 138 3.38 5.85 -8.20
C GLY A 138 3.29 4.95 -9.44
N LYS A 139 4.30 5.02 -10.33
CA LYS A 139 4.39 4.15 -11.52
C LYS A 139 4.46 2.66 -11.14
N SER A 140 5.29 2.33 -10.15
CA SER A 140 5.44 0.97 -9.66
C SER A 140 4.13 0.45 -9.05
N TRP A 141 3.46 1.28 -8.23
CA TRP A 141 2.18 0.96 -7.63
C TRP A 141 1.11 0.64 -8.68
N LEU A 142 1.03 1.41 -9.78
CA LEU A 142 0.06 1.14 -10.85
C LEU A 142 0.24 -0.27 -11.44
N GLY A 143 1.49 -0.66 -11.71
CA GLY A 143 1.80 -2.02 -12.19
C GLY A 143 1.38 -3.11 -11.19
N LEU A 144 1.62 -2.87 -9.90
CA LEU A 144 1.23 -3.79 -8.82
C LEU A 144 -0.29 -3.86 -8.64
N ALA A 145 -1.01 -2.73 -8.75
CA ALA A 145 -2.46 -2.68 -8.68
C ALA A 145 -3.13 -3.44 -9.83
N VAL A 146 -2.61 -3.27 -11.05
CA VAL A 146 -3.07 -4.02 -12.21
C VAL A 146 -2.78 -5.52 -12.05
N ALA A 147 -1.57 -5.89 -11.63
CA ALA A 147 -1.21 -7.29 -11.37
C ALA A 147 -2.11 -7.92 -10.29
N ALA A 148 -2.39 -7.19 -9.22
CA ALA A 148 -3.28 -7.61 -8.15
C ALA A 148 -4.71 -7.83 -8.65
N ALA A 149 -5.23 -6.92 -9.47
CA ALA A 149 -6.55 -7.05 -10.09
C ALA A 149 -6.62 -8.27 -11.02
N TYR A 150 -5.60 -8.50 -11.85
CA TYR A 150 -5.52 -9.71 -12.67
C TYR A 150 -5.43 -11.00 -11.85
N SER A 151 -4.71 -10.96 -10.72
CA SER A 151 -4.62 -12.11 -9.80
C SER A 151 -5.95 -12.43 -9.12
N TYR A 152 -6.73 -11.39 -8.79
CA TYR A 152 -8.05 -11.53 -8.17
C TYR A 152 -9.12 -11.99 -9.16
N LEU A 153 -9.15 -11.40 -10.37
CA LEU A 153 -10.12 -11.73 -11.41
C LEU A 153 -9.80 -13.05 -12.13
N GLY A 154 -8.60 -13.59 -11.91
CA GLY A 154 -8.19 -14.88 -12.45
C GLY A 154 -7.96 -14.85 -13.96
N VAL A 155 -6.71 -14.68 -14.39
CA VAL A 155 -6.26 -15.39 -15.60
C VAL A 155 -6.28 -16.86 -15.22
N ASN A 156 -7.34 -17.57 -15.58
CA ASN A 156 -7.54 -18.98 -15.26
C ASN A 156 -6.74 -19.81 -16.29
N PRO A 157 -5.60 -20.45 -15.96
CA PRO A 157 -4.83 -21.27 -16.93
C PRO A 157 -5.51 -22.61 -17.26
N ALA A 158 -6.82 -22.73 -17.01
CA ALA A 158 -7.61 -23.93 -17.21
C ALA A 158 -8.93 -23.59 -17.91
N ARG A 159 -8.83 -23.09 -19.14
CA ARG A 159 -9.74 -23.45 -20.22
C ARG A 159 -9.07 -23.32 -21.58
#